data_AF-A0A7W1GNE7-F1
#
_entry.id   AF-A0A7W1GNE7-F1
#
_cell.length_a   1.000
_cell.length_b   1.000
_cell.length_c   1.000
_cell.angle_alpha   90.00
_cell.angle_beta   90.00
_cell.angle_gamma   90.00
#
_symmetry.space_group_name_H-M   'P 1'
#
loop_
_entity.id
_entity.type
_entity.pdbx_description
1 polymer ?
#
loop_
_entity_poly.entity_id
_entity_poly.type
_entity_poly.pdbx_seq_one_letter_code
_entity_poly.pdbx_strand_id
1 'polypeptide(L)' 'ERGRANDAALRLLAETLSLPRRNLSVVAGHTGREKLVAADGITAEEAESRLRKSASR' A
#
# COMPACT_ATOMS: atom_id res chain seq x y z
N GLU A 1 7.62 -17.50 7.33
CA GLU A 1 8.29 -16.44 6.54
C GLU A 1 7.38 -15.70 5.53
N ARG A 2 6.37 -16.33 4.92
CA ARG A 2 5.57 -15.77 3.80
C ARG A 2 4.76 -14.48 4.05
N GLY A 3 4.64 -14.00 5.29
CA GLY A 3 3.86 -12.79 5.63
C GLY A 3 4.68 -11.49 5.79
N ARG A 4 5.99 -11.57 6.04
CA ARG A 4 6.80 -10.41 6.41
C ARG A 4 6.91 -9.37 5.28
N ALA A 5 7.06 -9.84 4.04
CA ALA A 5 7.12 -8.96 2.87
C ALA A 5 5.76 -8.28 2.59
N ASN A 6 4.64 -8.94 2.89
CA ASN A 6 3.31 -8.34 2.74
C ASN A 6 3.09 -7.27 3.80
N ASP A 7 3.46 -7.58 5.05
CA ASP A 7 3.29 -6.63 6.13
C ASP A 7 4.20 -5.41 6.00
N ALA A 8 5.46 -5.61 5.57
CA ALA A 8 6.37 -4.50 5.28
C ALA A 8 5.85 -3.59 4.16
N ALA A 9 5.32 -4.16 3.07
CA ALA A 9 4.72 -3.38 1.99
C ALA A 9 3.49 -2.59 2.47
N LEU A 10 2.62 -3.21 3.26
CA LEU A 10 1.42 -2.55 3.78
C LEU A 10 1.75 -1.47 4.81
N ARG A 11 2.83 -1.61 5.59
CA ARG A 11 3.32 -0.54 6.49
C ARG A 11 3.85 0.65 5.69
N LEU A 12 4.70 0.39 4.70
CA LEU A 12 5.22 1.43 3.81
C LEU A 12 4.07 2.20 3.14
N LEU A 13 3.08 1.48 2.59
CA LEU A 13 1.92 2.11 1.96
C LEU A 13 1.04 2.88 2.96
N ALA A 14 0.89 2.41 4.19
CA ALA A 14 0.15 3.12 5.23
C ALA A 14 0.80 4.48 5.54
N GLU A 15 2.13 4.51 5.63
CA GLU A 15 2.89 5.74 5.83
C GLU A 15 2.82 6.66 4.61
N THR A 16 3.02 6.13 3.40
CA THR A 16 2.97 6.91 2.15
C THR A 16 1.60 7.52 1.89
N LEU A 17 0.54 6.75 2.12
CA LEU A 17 -0.84 7.18 1.88
C LEU A 17 -1.45 7.89 3.08
N SER A 18 -0.74 8.05 4.20
CA SER A 18 -1.27 8.60 5.46
C SER A 18 -2.59 7.94 5.87
N LEU A 19 -2.64 6.61 5.79
CA LEU A 19 -3.82 5.81 6.15
C LEU A 19 -3.51 4.86 7.30
N PRO A 20 -4.50 4.53 8.15
CA PRO A 20 -4.34 3.46 9.12
C PRO A 20 -4.03 2.12 8.44
N ARG A 21 -3.09 1.34 8.99
CA ARG A 21 -2.73 0.01 8.46
C ARG A 21 -3.91 -0.95 8.27
N ARG A 22 -4.95 -0.81 9.12
CA ARG A 22 -6.20 -1.61 9.04
C ARG A 22 -7.03 -1.34 7.78
N ASN A 23 -6.81 -0.19 7.14
CA ASN A 23 -7.50 0.20 5.91
C ASN A 23 -6.80 -0.33 4.65
N LEU A 24 -5.70 -1.08 4.80
CA LEU A 24 -4.92 -1.62 3.70
C LEU A 24 -4.86 -3.15 3.79
N SER A 25 -5.12 -3.82 2.67
CA SER A 25 -5.00 -5.27 2.57
C SER A 25 -4.48 -5.70 1.20
N VAL A 26 -3.61 -6.72 1.17
CA VAL A 26 -3.21 -7.34 -0.10
C VAL A 26 -4.37 -8.23 -0.54
N VAL A 27 -4.89 -7.98 -1.74
CA VAL A 27 -5.98 -8.78 -2.32
C VAL A 27 -5.47 -9.74 -3.40
N ALA A 28 -4.31 -9.45 -4.02
CA ALA A 28 -3.65 -10.35 -4.97
C ALA A 28 -2.12 -10.18 -4.96
N GLY A 29 -1.39 -11.17 -5.49
CA GLY A 29 0.07 -11.11 -5.60
C GLY A 29 0.83 -11.46 -4.30
N HIS A 30 0.19 -12.19 -3.37
CA HIS A 30 0.75 -12.55 -2.05
C HIS A 30 2.13 -13.22 -2.08
N THR A 31 2.47 -13.91 -3.18
CA THR A 31 3.75 -14.59 -3.39
C THR A 31 4.61 -13.93 -4.47
N GLY A 32 4.10 -12.87 -5.11
CA GLY A 32 4.74 -12.15 -6.20
C GLY A 32 5.40 -10.84 -5.74
N ARG A 33 6.18 -10.25 -6.64
CA ARG A 33 6.78 -8.91 -6.46
C ARG A 33 5.71 -7.82 -6.56
N GLU A 34 4.81 -7.99 -7.52
CA GLU A 34 3.67 -7.12 -7.75
C GLU A 34 2.52 -7.52 -6.84
N LYS A 35 1.93 -6.53 -6.16
CA LYS A 35 0.84 -6.72 -5.20
C LYS A 35 -0.30 -5.79 -5.54
N LEU A 36 -1.50 -6.34 -5.59
CA LEU A 36 -2.71 -5.55 -5.63
C LEU A 36 -3.16 -5.31 -4.19
N VAL A 37 -3.28 -4.04 -3.81
CA VAL A 37 -3.65 -3.62 -2.45
C VAL A 37 -4.98 -2.88 -2.51
N ALA A 38 -5.95 -3.34 -1.73
CA ALA A 38 -7.17 -2.60 -1.48
C ALA A 38 -6.91 -1.54 -0.40
N ALA A 39 -7.44 -0.34 -0.62
CA ALA A 39 -7.30 0.80 0.28
C ALA A 39 -8.65 1.47 0.54
N ASP A 40 -9.03 1.55 1.81
CA ASP A 40 -10.27 2.19 2.26
C ASP A 40 -10.03 3.59 2.82
N GLY A 41 -10.95 4.51 2.55
CA GLY A 41 -10.91 5.88 3.08
C GLY A 41 -9.97 6.83 2.31
N ILE A 42 -9.65 6.51 1.05
CA ILE A 42 -8.92 7.39 0.14
C ILE A 42 -9.53 7.32 -1.26
N THR A 43 -9.50 8.42 -2.00
CA THR A 43 -9.89 8.43 -3.42
C THR A 43 -8.71 8.01 -4.30
N ALA A 44 -8.99 7.56 -5.52
CA ALA A 44 -7.94 7.20 -6.48
C ALA A 44 -7.00 8.39 -6.79
N GLU A 45 -7.55 9.59 -6.94
CA GLU A 45 -6.79 10.81 -7.25
C GLU A 45 -5.82 11.18 -6.12
N GLU A 46 -6.28 11.11 -4.87
CA GLU A 46 -5.46 11.40 -3.70
C GLU A 46 -4.36 10.33 -3.51
N ALA A 47 -4.71 9.06 -3.72
CA ALA A 47 -3.73 7.97 -3.69
C ALA A 47 -2.65 8.16 -4.76
N GLU A 48 -3.02 8.48 -6.00
CA GLU A 48 -2.07 8.74 -7.09
C GLU A 48 -1.15 9.93 -6.76
N SER A 49 -1.72 11.04 -6.29
CA SER A 49 -0.97 12.24 -5.89
C SER A 49 0.08 11.92 -4.81
N ARG A 50 -0.29 11.18 -3.76
CA ARG A 50 0.62 10.80 -2.67
C ARG A 50 1.70 9.83 -3.14
N LEU A 51 1.35 8.85 -3.98
CA LEU A 51 2.31 7.91 -4.55
C LEU A 51 3.35 8.61 -5.44
N ARG A 52 2.91 9.50 -6.34
CA ARG A 52 3.83 10.27 -7.21
C ARG A 52 4.79 11.14 -6.39
N LYS A 53 4.30 11.81 -5.35
CA LYS A 53 5.15 12.61 -4.43
C LYS A 53 6.21 11.76 -3.73
N SER A 54 5.89 10.52 -3.36
CA SER A 54 6.84 9.62 -2.70
C SER A 54 7.89 9.03 -3.64
N ALA A 55 7.55 8.80 -4.92
CA ALA A 55 8.44 8.22 -5.92
C ALA A 55 9.48 9.22 -6.46
N SER A 56 9.23 10.52 -6.31
CA SER A 56 10.14 11.61 -6.72
C SER A 56 11.18 11.99 -5.66
N ARG A 57 11.22 11.28 -4.53
CA ARG A 57 12.08 11.57 -3.38
C ARG A 57 13.23 10.57 -3.30
#